data_AF-A0A0A8ULX4-F1
#
_entry.id   AF-A0A0A8ULX4-F1
#
_cell.length_a   1.000
_cell.length_b   1.000
_cell.length_c   1.000
_cell.angle_alpha   90.00
_cell.angle_beta   90.00
_cell.angle_gamma   90.00
#
_symmetry.space_group_name_H-M   'P 1'
#
loop_
_entity.id
_entity.type
_entity.pdbx_description
1 polymer ?
#
loop_
_entity_poly.entity_id
_entity_poly.type
_entity_poly.pdbx_seq_one_letter_code
_entity_poly.pdbx_strand_id
1 'polypeptide(L)'
;MLNELNSQGATLSIDTMSVVVDYYTQKARKKAINFNCFVLARDNGDGDEFLDFLSILQENKEHFPDYTRFQVMFLDSGHWSAMDVRIKNGCLEFFIIDAANSLPQVLSAITAIHEKCPDSLTTYSGGSMQADEDNCAYFALEHAYALAKIPDLHDTLKEHVNTGKIGPFKNYVSFIESLIHQDTRILRTLAQDRVLNAVDKLQYVPTINFPKHFGSLLKHMQHLSIFDNHFAKKGFIRHNKKTLDAYIKDHTKPFKKDTYSQPHDRNFSIIDKIAKIKMNVLAYLSTINHAVTAILENRKNYTKELLALQKRSPSALDTKEAKKTAGQEETSSKSQKAIELDYLTSLPAMIRLKEAISALKTHGIEVAKEDEEKGLKAQKLAEKLEESVAIFITSNKGKPKAEIDLDTFKKGFFPQDIDMSDHRKFWKVGLANAAIGSTIVGAFILLIKTLASVCNPKISPLFFFQTQREKKFENIVHELNDLSFN
;
A
#
# COMPACT_ATOMS: atom_id res chain seq x y z
N MET A 1 -0.80 8.69 20.52
CA MET A 1 -1.39 7.77 19.52
C MET A 1 -2.92 7.84 19.39
N LEU A 2 -3.74 7.25 20.28
CA LEU A 2 -5.21 7.26 20.10
C LEU A 2 -5.79 8.68 19.98
N ASN A 3 -5.28 9.63 20.78
CA ASN A 3 -5.69 11.03 20.69
C ASN A 3 -5.35 11.65 19.32
N GLU A 4 -4.18 11.35 18.75
CA GLU A 4 -3.78 11.84 17.41
C GLU A 4 -4.65 11.23 16.30
N LEU A 5 -5.00 9.94 16.42
CA LEU A 5 -5.85 9.25 15.46
C LEU A 5 -7.34 9.63 15.57
N ASN A 6 -7.80 10.05 16.75
CA ASN A 6 -9.17 10.52 16.96
C ASN A 6 -9.33 12.04 16.78
N SER A 7 -8.24 12.82 16.82
CA SER A 7 -8.32 14.27 16.64
C SER A 7 -8.67 14.66 15.20
N GLN A 8 -9.12 15.90 15.01
CA GLN A 8 -9.28 16.47 13.68
C GLN A 8 -7.94 16.89 13.04
N GLY A 9 -6.90 17.10 13.86
CA GLY A 9 -5.58 17.51 13.39
C GLY A 9 -4.84 16.44 12.60
N ALA A 10 -3.84 16.85 11.82
CA ALA A 10 -3.08 15.95 10.94
C ALA A 10 -1.65 15.64 11.42
N THR A 11 -1.25 16.20 12.57
CA THR A 11 0.04 15.92 13.17
C THR A 11 0.11 14.46 13.66
N LEU A 12 1.20 13.79 13.30
CA LEU A 12 1.53 12.43 13.77
C LEU A 12 2.91 12.45 14.43
N SER A 13 2.99 11.90 15.64
CA SER A 13 4.26 11.58 16.28
C SER A 13 4.98 10.42 15.57
N ILE A 14 6.26 10.23 15.85
CA ILE A 14 7.08 9.09 15.37
C ILE A 14 6.40 7.75 15.70
N ASP A 15 5.93 7.58 16.93
CA ASP A 15 5.31 6.34 17.39
C ASP A 15 3.98 6.08 16.67
N THR A 16 3.13 7.10 16.52
CA THR A 16 1.89 6.95 15.75
C THR A 16 2.18 6.66 14.28
N MET A 17 3.15 7.34 13.67
CA MET A 17 3.55 7.07 12.28
C MET A 17 4.07 5.64 12.11
N SER A 18 4.82 5.12 13.07
CA SER A 18 5.34 3.74 13.05
C SER A 18 4.21 2.71 12.96
N VAL A 19 3.14 2.90 13.74
CA VAL A 19 1.94 2.04 13.66
C VAL A 19 1.20 2.21 12.34
N VAL A 20 1.08 3.44 11.84
CA VAL A 20 0.45 3.71 10.53
C VAL A 20 1.23 3.04 9.40
N VAL A 21 2.57 3.07 9.45
CA VAL A 21 3.45 2.40 8.49
C VAL A 21 3.31 0.88 8.59
N ASP A 22 3.27 0.29 9.79
CA ASP A 22 3.04 -1.16 9.94
C ASP A 22 1.69 -1.58 9.34
N TYR A 23 0.61 -0.82 9.58
CA TYR A 23 -0.68 -1.04 8.90
C TYR A 23 -0.53 -1.05 7.36
N TYR A 24 0.21 -0.08 6.81
CA TYR A 24 0.48 -0.01 5.37
C TYR A 24 1.33 -1.19 4.89
N THR A 25 2.29 -1.66 5.68
CA THR A 25 3.10 -2.85 5.40
C THR A 25 2.25 -4.10 5.33
N GLN A 26 1.36 -4.35 6.30
CA GLN A 26 0.43 -5.48 6.24
C GLN A 26 -0.48 -5.41 5.01
N LYS A 27 -0.98 -4.22 4.71
CA LYS A 27 -1.80 -3.96 3.52
C LYS A 27 -1.04 -4.15 2.20
N ALA A 28 0.25 -3.79 2.16
CA ALA A 28 1.12 -3.97 1.01
C ALA A 28 1.39 -5.46 0.76
N ARG A 29 1.65 -6.23 1.82
CA ARG A 29 1.85 -7.68 1.76
C ARG A 29 0.66 -8.40 1.13
N LYS A 30 -0.57 -8.04 1.52
CA LYS A 30 -1.80 -8.58 0.90
C LYS A 30 -1.92 -8.32 -0.61
N LYS A 31 -1.14 -7.37 -1.14
CA LYS A 31 -1.13 -6.98 -2.56
C LYS A 31 0.18 -7.35 -3.26
N ALA A 32 1.04 -8.14 -2.62
CA ALA A 32 2.38 -8.46 -3.11
C ALA A 32 3.22 -7.21 -3.48
N ILE A 33 3.07 -6.13 -2.70
CA ILE A 33 3.87 -4.91 -2.84
C ILE A 33 4.96 -4.92 -1.77
N ASN A 34 6.21 -4.73 -2.19
CA ASN A 34 7.37 -4.61 -1.30
C ASN A 34 7.43 -3.19 -0.70
N PHE A 35 6.64 -2.96 0.35
CA PHE A 35 6.70 -1.72 1.14
C PHE A 35 7.50 -1.97 2.42
N ASN A 36 8.82 -1.80 2.32
CA ASN A 36 9.75 -1.94 3.43
C ASN A 36 10.06 -0.53 3.96
N CYS A 37 9.18 0.04 4.77
CA CYS A 37 9.31 1.44 5.17
C CYS A 37 9.82 1.60 6.60
N PHE A 38 10.92 2.34 6.76
CA PHE A 38 11.44 2.77 8.06
C PHE A 38 10.83 4.11 8.46
N VAL A 39 10.74 4.36 9.77
CA VAL A 39 10.28 5.63 10.35
C VAL A 39 11.37 6.13 11.28
N LEU A 40 11.96 7.29 10.97
CA LEU A 40 13.13 7.82 11.65
C LEU A 40 12.89 9.24 12.17
N ALA A 41 13.42 9.55 13.34
CA ALA A 41 13.45 10.90 13.90
C ALA A 41 14.82 11.55 13.71
N ARG A 42 14.85 12.85 13.37
CA ARG A 42 16.10 13.63 13.33
C ARG A 42 16.33 14.49 14.57
N ASP A 43 15.24 14.80 15.25
CA ASP A 43 15.21 15.75 16.36
C ASP A 43 14.37 15.11 17.48
N ASN A 44 14.87 14.01 18.04
CA ASN A 44 14.37 13.45 19.29
C ASN A 44 15.48 13.60 20.33
N GLY A 45 15.14 13.88 21.59
CA GLY A 45 16.15 14.08 22.64
C GLY A 45 17.08 12.88 22.89
N ASP A 46 16.81 11.74 22.24
CA ASP A 46 17.58 10.49 22.31
C ASP A 46 18.64 10.36 21.20
N GLY A 47 18.67 11.27 20.20
CA GLY A 47 19.64 11.29 19.11
C GLY A 47 19.04 11.59 17.72
N ASP A 48 19.88 11.56 16.69
CA ASP A 48 19.46 11.66 15.28
C ASP A 48 19.44 10.25 14.66
N GLU A 49 18.28 9.56 14.75
CA GLU A 49 18.08 8.22 14.21
C GLU A 49 18.37 8.17 12.70
N PHE A 50 18.22 9.28 11.98
CA PHE A 50 18.51 9.36 10.54
C PHE A 50 20.03 9.34 10.27
N LEU A 51 20.84 10.06 11.06
CA LEU A 51 22.30 10.02 10.91
C LEU A 51 22.89 8.65 11.26
N ASP A 52 22.37 8.03 12.30
CA ASP A 52 22.78 6.68 12.70
C ASP A 52 22.41 5.67 11.61
N PHE A 53 21.19 5.75 11.08
CA PHE A 53 20.74 4.95 9.95
C PHE A 53 21.66 5.08 8.73
N LEU A 54 22.03 6.30 8.33
CA LEU A 54 22.92 6.54 7.19
C LEU A 54 24.32 5.96 7.42
N SER A 55 24.85 6.10 8.64
CA SER A 55 26.18 5.57 9.00
C SER A 55 26.19 4.04 8.90
N ILE A 56 25.19 3.37 9.50
CA ILE A 56 25.05 1.92 9.44
C ILE A 56 24.84 1.45 7.99
N LEU A 57 23.98 2.12 7.23
CA LEU A 57 23.71 1.77 5.83
C LEU A 57 24.99 1.84 4.99
N GLN A 58 25.78 2.91 5.12
CA GLN A 58 27.05 3.06 4.39
C GLN A 58 28.05 1.96 4.75
N GLU A 59 28.20 1.64 6.04
CA GLU A 59 29.12 0.59 6.51
C GLU A 59 28.71 -0.81 6.02
N ASN A 60 27.43 -1.02 5.76
CA ASN A 60 26.87 -2.33 5.48
C ASN A 60 26.39 -2.54 4.04
N LYS A 61 26.46 -1.53 3.16
CA LYS A 61 25.86 -1.55 1.82
C LYS A 61 26.30 -2.75 0.96
N GLU A 62 27.53 -3.23 1.13
CA GLU A 62 28.09 -4.38 0.40
C GLU A 62 27.52 -5.73 0.85
N HIS A 63 26.86 -5.78 2.02
CA HIS A 63 26.22 -7.00 2.54
C HIS A 63 24.77 -7.16 2.12
N PHE A 64 24.19 -6.17 1.44
CA PHE A 64 22.84 -6.28 0.93
C PHE A 64 22.83 -6.96 -0.44
N PRO A 65 21.80 -7.77 -0.74
CA PRO A 65 21.56 -8.22 -2.10
C PRO A 65 21.49 -7.05 -3.08
N ASP A 66 21.97 -7.27 -4.30
CA ASP A 66 21.86 -6.27 -5.35
C ASP A 66 20.37 -5.94 -5.63
N TYR A 67 20.10 -4.69 -5.98
CA TYR A 67 18.75 -4.13 -6.11
C TYR A 67 17.90 -4.12 -4.83
N THR A 68 18.50 -4.25 -3.64
CA THR A 68 17.75 -4.06 -2.38
C THR A 68 17.12 -2.68 -2.36
N ARG A 69 15.84 -2.62 -1.99
CA ARG A 69 15.07 -1.38 -1.99
C ARG A 69 14.12 -1.28 -0.80
N PHE A 70 14.06 -0.09 -0.22
CA PHE A 70 13.19 0.24 0.91
C PHE A 70 12.83 1.72 0.91
N GLN A 71 11.83 2.08 1.69
CA GLN A 71 11.38 3.45 1.88
C GLN A 71 11.77 3.93 3.28
N VAL A 72 11.93 5.23 3.41
CA VAL A 72 12.21 5.89 4.68
C VAL A 72 11.29 7.09 4.80
N MET A 73 10.56 7.15 5.89
CA MET A 73 9.87 8.35 6.34
C MET A 73 10.68 8.96 7.47
N PHE A 74 10.98 10.24 7.39
CA PHE A 74 11.73 10.92 8.44
C PHE A 74 11.04 12.21 8.87
N LEU A 75 11.13 12.49 10.17
CA LEU A 75 10.62 13.71 10.81
C LEU A 75 11.80 14.60 11.19
N ASP A 76 11.83 15.81 10.62
CA ASP A 76 12.81 16.85 10.93
C ASP A 76 12.08 18.11 11.40
N SER A 77 12.21 18.42 12.70
CA SER A 77 11.63 19.60 13.35
C SER A 77 10.18 19.90 12.93
N GLY A 78 9.32 18.87 13.07
CA GLY A 78 7.88 18.97 12.80
C GLY A 78 7.48 18.70 11.35
N HIS A 79 8.42 18.56 10.42
CA HIS A 79 8.13 18.30 9.00
C HIS A 79 8.43 16.85 8.62
N TRP A 80 7.47 16.20 7.96
CA TRP A 80 7.61 14.85 7.44
C TRP A 80 8.00 14.87 5.96
N SER A 81 8.98 14.04 5.59
CA SER A 81 9.37 13.79 4.20
C SER A 81 9.49 12.30 3.92
N ALA A 82 9.45 11.95 2.64
CA ALA A 82 9.60 10.57 2.18
C ALA A 82 10.84 10.42 1.31
N MET A 83 11.51 9.28 1.46
CA MET A 83 12.68 8.90 0.70
C MET A 83 12.56 7.45 0.24
N ASP A 84 13.02 7.17 -0.96
CA ASP A 84 13.24 5.82 -1.46
C ASP A 84 14.74 5.57 -1.57
N VAL A 85 15.19 4.40 -1.12
CA VAL A 85 16.60 4.02 -1.13
C VAL A 85 16.77 2.74 -1.92
N ARG A 86 17.73 2.73 -2.83
CA ARG A 86 18.13 1.55 -3.60
C ARG A 86 19.62 1.31 -3.43
N ILE A 87 19.98 0.04 -3.27
CA ILE A 87 21.36 -0.43 -3.31
C ILE A 87 21.56 -1.14 -4.65
N LYS A 88 22.47 -0.64 -5.49
CA LYS A 88 22.75 -1.19 -6.82
C LYS A 88 24.26 -1.24 -7.05
N ASN A 89 24.83 -2.42 -7.23
CA ASN A 89 26.27 -2.66 -7.38
C ASN A 89 27.11 -2.01 -6.28
N GLY A 90 26.71 -2.18 -5.00
CA GLY A 90 27.38 -1.54 -3.85
C GLY A 90 27.20 -0.01 -3.75
N CYS A 91 26.50 0.61 -4.71
CA CYS A 91 26.20 2.04 -4.71
C CYS A 91 24.85 2.30 -4.05
N LEU A 92 24.81 3.32 -3.18
CA LEU A 92 23.59 3.82 -2.58
C LEU A 92 22.97 4.88 -3.49
N GLU A 93 21.69 4.71 -3.80
CA GLU A 93 20.89 5.69 -4.54
C GLU A 93 19.71 6.13 -3.68
N PHE A 94 19.58 7.44 -3.48
CA PHE A 94 18.55 8.07 -2.67
C PHE A 94 17.63 8.90 -3.57
N PHE A 95 16.33 8.78 -3.38
CA PHE A 95 15.35 9.69 -3.97
C PHE A 95 14.47 10.31 -2.88
N ILE A 96 14.62 11.61 -2.66
CA ILE A 96 13.82 12.36 -1.69
C ILE A 96 12.69 13.09 -2.43
N ILE A 97 11.47 12.94 -1.93
CA ILE A 97 10.31 13.70 -2.40
C ILE A 97 9.67 14.45 -1.24
N ASP A 98 9.46 15.75 -1.47
CA ASP A 98 8.84 16.61 -0.48
C ASP A 98 7.65 17.38 -1.05
N ALA A 99 6.52 17.29 -0.34
CA ALA A 99 5.25 17.85 -0.80
C ALA A 99 5.15 19.36 -0.58
N ALA A 100 5.67 19.85 0.54
CA ALA A 100 5.58 21.26 0.91
C ALA A 100 6.70 22.11 0.27
N ASN A 101 7.76 21.47 -0.22
CA ASN A 101 9.02 22.11 -0.60
C ASN A 101 9.68 22.82 0.60
N SER A 102 9.69 22.15 1.75
CA SER A 102 10.30 22.56 3.03
C SER A 102 11.82 22.48 2.96
N LEU A 103 12.43 23.41 2.21
CA LEU A 103 13.85 23.44 1.93
C LEU A 103 14.75 23.33 3.16
N PRO A 104 14.51 24.01 4.31
CA PRO A 104 15.42 23.92 5.46
C PRO A 104 15.61 22.47 5.94
N GLN A 105 14.51 21.72 6.06
CA GLN A 105 14.51 20.32 6.50
C GLN A 105 15.10 19.39 5.44
N VAL A 106 14.75 19.61 4.17
CA VAL A 106 15.27 18.80 3.06
C VAL A 106 16.78 19.00 2.87
N LEU A 107 17.27 20.24 2.91
CA LEU A 107 18.70 20.56 2.76
C LEU A 107 19.52 19.96 3.90
N SER A 108 18.97 19.92 5.11
CA SER A 108 19.57 19.19 6.23
C SER A 108 19.72 17.69 5.93
N ALA A 109 18.70 17.06 5.34
CA ALA A 109 18.75 15.63 5.00
C ALA A 109 19.74 15.35 3.85
N ILE A 110 19.73 16.17 2.81
CA ILE A 110 20.66 16.07 1.67
C ILE A 110 22.11 16.24 2.13
N THR A 111 22.36 17.22 3.01
CA THR A 111 23.71 17.46 3.56
C THR A 111 24.18 16.26 4.39
N ALA A 112 23.31 15.71 5.24
CA ALA A 112 23.60 14.51 6.02
C ALA A 112 23.92 13.29 5.14
N ILE A 113 23.13 13.06 4.08
CA ILE A 113 23.41 11.97 3.11
C ILE A 113 24.76 12.20 2.44
N HIS A 114 25.05 13.42 1.99
CA HIS A 114 26.30 13.71 1.31
C HIS A 114 27.52 13.44 2.21
N GLU A 115 27.43 13.75 3.49
CA GLU A 115 28.53 13.58 4.44
C GLU A 115 28.72 12.14 4.89
N LYS A 116 27.63 11.41 5.12
CA LYS A 116 27.67 10.01 5.57
C LYS A 116 27.83 9.02 4.42
N CYS A 117 27.38 9.38 3.23
CA CYS A 117 27.39 8.54 2.04
C CYS A 117 27.94 9.34 0.83
N PRO A 118 29.23 9.75 0.86
CA PRO A 118 29.78 10.68 -0.14
C PRO A 118 29.75 10.18 -1.58
N ASP A 119 29.80 8.86 -1.78
CA ASP A 119 29.76 8.21 -3.10
C ASP A 119 28.33 7.87 -3.56
N SER A 120 27.31 8.31 -2.82
CA SER A 120 25.92 8.02 -3.16
C SER A 120 25.40 8.91 -4.28
N LEU A 121 24.43 8.39 -5.02
CA LEU A 121 23.64 9.19 -5.94
C LEU A 121 22.40 9.72 -5.22
N THR A 122 22.29 11.04 -5.07
CA THR A 122 21.10 11.65 -4.43
C THR A 122 20.28 12.40 -5.46
N THR A 123 19.00 12.05 -5.54
CA THR A 123 17.99 12.70 -6.38
C THR A 123 16.94 13.37 -5.50
N TYR A 124 16.49 14.57 -5.89
CA TYR A 124 15.48 15.32 -5.15
C TYR A 124 14.36 15.86 -6.06
N SER A 125 13.14 15.81 -5.54
CA SER A 125 11.98 16.49 -6.10
C SER A 125 11.15 17.20 -5.03
N GLY A 126 11.04 18.52 -5.16
CA GLY A 126 10.07 19.36 -4.45
C GLY A 126 9.07 19.95 -5.46
N GLY A 127 7.79 20.03 -5.10
CA GLY A 127 6.76 20.36 -6.08
C GLY A 127 5.59 21.22 -5.62
N SER A 128 5.66 21.83 -4.42
CA SER A 128 4.54 22.59 -3.82
C SER A 128 3.20 21.87 -4.03
N MET A 129 3.19 20.57 -3.74
CA MET A 129 2.02 19.71 -3.84
C MET A 129 1.08 19.95 -2.67
N GLN A 130 1.65 20.25 -1.50
CA GLN A 130 0.93 20.61 -0.30
C GLN A 130 0.82 22.14 -0.18
N ALA A 131 -0.39 22.61 0.10
CA ALA A 131 -0.74 24.02 0.28
C ALA A 131 -1.11 24.37 1.74
N ASP A 132 -1.37 23.37 2.59
CA ASP A 132 -1.56 23.57 4.03
C ASP A 132 -0.28 23.31 4.80
N GLU A 133 -0.29 23.64 6.08
CA GLU A 133 0.88 23.48 6.97
C GLU A 133 0.80 22.15 7.77
N ASP A 134 -0.33 21.45 7.73
CA ASP A 134 -0.63 20.39 8.70
C ASP A 134 -0.52 18.96 8.14
N ASN A 135 -0.60 18.76 6.82
CA ASN A 135 -0.79 17.43 6.23
C ASN A 135 0.50 16.74 5.76
N CYS A 136 1.68 17.26 6.08
CA CYS A 136 2.97 16.72 5.58
C CYS A 136 3.16 15.24 5.93
N ALA A 137 2.72 14.81 7.11
CA ALA A 137 2.76 13.42 7.55
C ALA A 137 2.06 12.46 6.56
N TYR A 138 0.87 12.84 6.09
CA TYR A 138 0.06 12.01 5.21
C TYR A 138 0.48 12.11 3.74
N PHE A 139 0.99 13.27 3.33
CA PHE A 139 1.65 13.39 2.03
C PHE A 139 2.88 12.47 1.96
N ALA A 140 3.77 12.54 2.95
CA ALA A 140 4.95 11.69 3.02
C ALA A 140 4.58 10.20 3.04
N LEU A 141 3.58 9.80 3.81
CA LEU A 141 3.09 8.41 3.82
C LEU A 141 2.58 7.95 2.45
N GLU A 142 1.74 8.75 1.79
CA GLU A 142 1.21 8.40 0.47
C GLU A 142 2.29 8.42 -0.63
N HIS A 143 3.30 9.30 -0.50
CA HIS A 143 4.48 9.28 -1.35
C HIS A 143 5.27 7.99 -1.15
N ALA A 144 5.68 7.66 0.08
CA ALA A 144 6.42 6.43 0.38
C ALA A 144 5.70 5.19 -0.18
N TYR A 145 4.39 5.09 0.06
CA TYR A 145 3.61 3.96 -0.46
C TYR A 145 3.44 3.95 -1.99
N ALA A 146 3.44 5.12 -2.64
CA ALA A 146 3.42 5.21 -4.10
C ALA A 146 4.78 4.88 -4.72
N LEU A 147 5.88 5.30 -4.09
CA LEU A 147 7.25 5.01 -4.51
C LEU A 147 7.48 3.49 -4.58
N ALA A 148 7.07 2.75 -3.55
CA ALA A 148 7.15 1.29 -3.50
C ALA A 148 6.45 0.55 -4.66
N LYS A 149 5.59 1.22 -5.44
CA LYS A 149 4.87 0.64 -6.57
C LYS A 149 5.51 0.92 -7.94
N ILE A 150 6.64 1.62 -7.97
CA ILE A 150 7.34 2.01 -9.20
C ILE A 150 8.66 1.23 -9.24
N PRO A 151 8.72 0.02 -9.83
CA PRO A 151 9.89 -0.87 -9.71
C PRO A 151 11.20 -0.25 -10.22
N ASP A 152 11.13 0.51 -11.30
CA ASP A 152 12.20 1.15 -12.06
C ASP A 152 12.42 2.62 -11.69
N LEU A 153 11.96 3.05 -10.50
CA LEU A 153 11.95 4.44 -10.03
C LEU A 153 13.27 5.18 -10.30
N HIS A 154 14.37 4.68 -9.75
CA HIS A 154 15.68 5.35 -9.78
C HIS A 154 16.31 5.36 -11.19
N ASP A 155 16.12 4.30 -11.99
CA ASP A 155 16.62 4.28 -13.37
C ASP A 155 15.84 5.29 -14.23
N THR A 156 14.53 5.35 -14.05
CA THR A 156 13.66 6.28 -14.78
C THR A 156 13.95 7.74 -14.42
N LEU A 157 14.21 8.05 -13.14
CA LEU A 157 14.47 9.41 -12.68
C LEU A 157 15.74 10.02 -13.30
N LYS A 158 16.77 9.21 -13.58
CA LYS A 158 18.03 9.67 -14.19
C LYS A 158 17.81 10.34 -15.55
N GLU A 159 16.81 9.89 -16.30
CA GLU A 159 16.46 10.43 -17.61
C GLU A 159 15.72 11.77 -17.53
N HIS A 160 15.26 12.16 -16.33
CA HIS A 160 14.40 13.33 -16.10
C HIS A 160 15.09 14.42 -15.26
N VAL A 161 16.39 14.27 -14.97
CA VAL A 161 17.20 15.26 -14.25
C VAL A 161 17.24 16.56 -15.03
N ASN A 162 16.94 17.67 -14.36
CA ASN A 162 17.10 18.99 -14.93
C ASN A 162 18.53 19.48 -14.74
N THR A 163 19.31 19.46 -15.83
CA THR A 163 20.67 20.00 -15.90
C THR A 163 20.72 21.45 -16.39
N GLY A 164 19.56 22.01 -16.76
CA GLY A 164 19.43 23.34 -17.33
C GLY A 164 19.00 24.41 -16.33
N LYS A 165 18.49 25.52 -16.89
CA LYS A 165 18.03 26.67 -16.12
C LYS A 165 16.80 26.34 -15.28
N ILE A 166 16.68 27.03 -14.14
CA ILE A 166 15.50 27.01 -13.28
C ILE A 166 15.03 28.46 -13.15
N GLY A 167 14.02 28.84 -13.93
CA GLY A 167 13.62 30.24 -14.04
C GLY A 167 14.81 31.13 -14.48
N PRO A 168 15.18 32.18 -13.72
CA PRO A 168 16.31 33.04 -14.02
C PRO A 168 17.67 32.43 -13.65
N PHE A 169 17.70 31.33 -12.90
CA PHE A 169 18.93 30.72 -12.36
C PHE A 169 19.57 29.76 -13.36
N LYS A 170 20.91 29.71 -13.36
CA LYS A 170 21.69 28.88 -14.30
C LYS A 170 21.40 27.39 -14.12
N ASN A 171 21.26 26.96 -12.88
CA ASN A 171 21.01 25.58 -12.45
C ASN A 171 20.43 25.57 -11.02
N TYR A 172 20.16 24.38 -10.48
CA TYR A 172 19.61 24.23 -9.13
C TYR A 172 20.53 24.74 -8.01
N VAL A 173 21.84 24.57 -8.14
CA VAL A 173 22.82 25.09 -7.18
C VAL A 173 22.70 26.61 -7.06
N SER A 174 22.71 27.32 -8.19
CA SER A 174 22.57 28.79 -8.20
C SER A 174 21.21 29.27 -7.69
N PHE A 175 20.15 28.46 -7.82
CA PHE A 175 18.85 28.74 -7.23
C PHE A 175 18.91 28.64 -5.70
N ILE A 176 19.44 27.54 -5.17
CA ILE A 176 19.58 27.34 -3.71
C ILE A 176 20.51 28.39 -3.10
N GLU A 177 21.63 28.69 -3.75
CA GLU A 177 22.54 29.75 -3.35
C GLU A 177 21.80 31.09 -3.26
N SER A 178 21.01 31.47 -4.28
CA SER A 178 20.21 32.70 -4.24
C SER A 178 19.19 32.70 -3.10
N LEU A 179 18.57 31.57 -2.78
CA LEU A 179 17.63 31.48 -1.66
C LEU A 179 18.32 31.67 -0.31
N ILE A 180 19.50 31.07 -0.13
CA ILE A 180 20.31 31.24 1.08
C ILE A 180 20.72 32.71 1.28
N HIS A 181 21.12 33.39 0.20
CA HIS A 181 21.46 34.82 0.24
C HIS A 181 20.25 35.70 0.60
N GLN A 182 19.05 35.31 0.18
CA GLN A 182 17.81 36.04 0.51
C GLN A 182 17.31 35.76 1.93
N ASP A 183 17.45 34.52 2.41
CA ASP A 183 17.05 34.12 3.76
C ASP A 183 18.01 33.08 4.35
N THR A 184 18.95 33.57 5.17
CA THR A 184 19.94 32.72 5.85
C THR A 184 19.32 31.74 6.84
N ARG A 185 18.07 31.96 7.29
CA ARG A 185 17.36 31.03 8.19
C ARG A 185 17.10 29.68 7.53
N ILE A 186 17.14 29.60 6.19
CA ILE A 186 17.06 28.33 5.45
C ILE A 186 18.16 27.36 5.88
N LEU A 187 19.35 27.87 6.24
CA LEU A 187 20.46 27.05 6.69
C LEU A 187 20.26 26.49 8.10
N ARG A 188 19.40 27.11 8.93
CA ARG A 188 19.25 26.83 10.36
C ARG A 188 20.61 26.87 11.07
N THR A 189 21.22 25.70 11.29
CA THR A 189 22.53 25.52 11.95
C THR A 189 23.62 25.04 10.99
N LEU A 190 23.31 24.82 9.72
CA LEU A 190 24.23 24.28 8.71
C LEU A 190 25.16 25.38 8.18
N ALA A 191 26.40 25.00 7.89
CA ALA A 191 27.34 25.88 7.20
C ALA A 191 27.00 25.93 5.71
N GLN A 192 27.03 27.13 5.12
CA GLN A 192 26.64 27.37 3.72
C GLN A 192 27.48 26.55 2.73
N ASP A 193 28.79 26.48 2.94
CA ASP A 193 29.73 25.72 2.10
C ASP A 193 29.41 24.22 2.07
N ARG A 194 29.05 23.64 3.23
CA ARG A 194 28.61 22.24 3.34
C ARG A 194 27.33 21.99 2.55
N VAL A 195 26.34 22.88 2.69
CA VAL A 195 25.07 22.77 1.95
C VAL A 195 25.30 22.90 0.45
N LEU A 196 26.06 23.90 0.00
CA LEU A 196 26.30 24.11 -1.42
C LEU A 196 27.10 22.96 -2.06
N ASN A 197 28.08 22.39 -1.35
CA ASN A 197 28.81 21.19 -1.81
C ASN A 197 27.87 19.97 -1.95
N ALA A 198 26.95 19.76 -1.02
CA ALA A 198 25.96 18.69 -1.11
C ALA A 198 24.99 18.91 -2.28
N VAL A 199 24.53 20.15 -2.49
CA VAL A 199 23.60 20.50 -3.58
C VAL A 199 24.27 20.44 -4.95
N ASP A 200 25.57 20.71 -5.05
CA ASP A 200 26.33 20.60 -6.32
C ASP A 200 26.32 19.19 -6.91
N LYS A 201 26.26 18.17 -6.03
CA LYS A 201 26.20 16.76 -6.42
C LYS A 201 24.78 16.21 -6.56
N LEU A 202 23.77 17.03 -6.28
CA LEU A 202 22.37 16.62 -6.26
C LEU A 202 21.77 16.56 -7.67
N GLN A 203 21.07 15.48 -7.97
CA GLN A 203 20.23 15.38 -9.17
C GLN A 203 18.83 15.95 -8.90
N TYR A 204 18.56 17.18 -9.35
CA TYR A 204 17.25 17.77 -9.22
C TYR A 204 16.30 17.31 -10.33
N VAL A 205 15.17 16.74 -9.97
CA VAL A 205 14.09 16.37 -10.90
C VAL A 205 12.86 17.23 -10.57
N PRO A 206 12.54 18.26 -11.38
CA PRO A 206 11.30 19.00 -11.23
C PRO A 206 10.11 18.06 -11.35
N THR A 207 9.10 18.19 -10.48
CA THR A 207 7.90 17.32 -10.54
C THR A 207 7.17 17.42 -11.88
N ILE A 208 7.28 18.57 -12.56
CA ILE A 208 6.74 18.77 -13.91
C ILE A 208 7.40 17.88 -14.97
N ASN A 209 8.61 17.38 -14.71
CA ASN A 209 9.34 16.48 -15.59
C ASN A 209 9.08 15.01 -15.26
N PHE A 210 8.22 14.69 -14.29
CA PHE A 210 7.97 13.29 -13.95
C PHE A 210 7.39 12.49 -15.14
N PRO A 211 7.76 11.20 -15.25
CA PRO A 211 7.14 10.28 -16.19
C PRO A 211 5.62 10.21 -15.99
N LYS A 212 4.86 10.02 -17.08
CA LYS A 212 3.39 9.98 -17.01
C LYS A 212 2.86 8.95 -15.99
N HIS A 213 3.52 7.81 -15.85
CA HIS A 213 3.08 6.75 -14.93
C HIS A 213 3.33 7.06 -13.44
N PHE A 214 4.00 8.18 -13.12
CA PHE A 214 4.23 8.67 -11.76
C PHE A 214 3.02 9.46 -11.21
N GLY A 215 1.87 9.50 -11.92
CA GLY A 215 0.70 10.29 -11.52
C GLY A 215 0.16 9.96 -10.11
N SER A 216 0.50 8.81 -9.52
CA SER A 216 0.14 8.50 -8.13
C SER A 216 0.85 9.35 -7.09
N LEU A 217 2.05 9.88 -7.40
CA LEU A 217 2.79 10.80 -6.53
C LEU A 217 2.14 12.19 -6.52
N LEU A 218 1.44 12.55 -7.59
CA LEU A 218 0.86 13.89 -7.79
C LEU A 218 -0.64 13.97 -7.43
N LYS A 219 -1.29 12.83 -7.15
CA LYS A 219 -2.75 12.72 -6.98
C LYS A 219 -3.34 13.57 -5.85
N HIS A 220 -2.49 14.00 -4.91
CA HIS A 220 -2.88 14.80 -3.76
C HIS A 220 -2.49 16.27 -3.89
N MET A 221 -2.01 16.73 -5.05
CA MET A 221 -1.65 18.12 -5.29
C MET A 221 -2.84 19.05 -4.99
N GLN A 222 -2.65 19.99 -4.08
CA GLN A 222 -3.66 20.93 -3.60
C GLN A 222 -3.68 22.24 -4.37
N HIS A 223 -2.53 22.68 -4.89
CA HIS A 223 -2.41 23.87 -5.72
C HIS A 223 -2.95 23.60 -7.13
N LEU A 224 -4.25 23.83 -7.34
CA LEU A 224 -4.90 23.57 -8.63
C LEU A 224 -4.37 24.47 -9.77
N SER A 225 -3.96 25.70 -9.48
CA SER A 225 -3.34 26.57 -10.48
C SER A 225 -2.03 25.99 -11.02
N ILE A 226 -1.20 25.40 -10.15
CA ILE A 226 0.02 24.68 -10.55
C ILE A 226 -0.36 23.44 -11.37
N PHE A 227 -1.37 22.69 -10.93
CA PHE A 227 -1.87 21.51 -11.63
C PHE A 227 -2.32 21.83 -13.06
N ASP A 228 -3.17 22.84 -13.23
CA ASP A 228 -3.75 23.22 -14.52
C ASP A 228 -2.68 23.73 -15.49
N ASN A 229 -1.73 24.52 -15.00
CA ASN A 229 -0.67 25.10 -15.81
C ASN A 229 0.38 24.07 -16.25
N HIS A 230 0.66 23.06 -15.43
CA HIS A 230 1.83 22.20 -15.65
C HIS A 230 1.55 20.71 -15.78
N PHE A 231 0.38 20.22 -15.37
CA PHE A 231 0.10 18.78 -15.23
C PHE A 231 -1.14 18.30 -16.00
N ALA A 232 -2.24 19.07 -16.02
CA ALA A 232 -3.54 18.63 -16.55
C ALA A 232 -3.53 18.16 -18.01
N LYS A 233 -2.57 18.63 -18.82
CA LYS A 233 -2.44 18.27 -20.25
C LYS A 233 -1.35 17.24 -20.54
N LYS A 234 -0.61 16.78 -19.51
CA LYS A 234 0.50 15.84 -19.69
C LYS A 234 0.05 14.38 -19.72
N GLY A 235 -1.19 14.09 -19.37
CA GLY A 235 -1.75 12.74 -19.42
C GLY A 235 -1.10 11.82 -18.36
N PHE A 236 -0.91 12.33 -17.15
CA PHE A 236 -0.43 11.52 -16.03
C PHE A 236 -1.44 10.42 -15.70
N ILE A 237 -0.92 9.23 -15.39
CA ILE A 237 -1.68 8.03 -15.09
C ILE A 237 -1.32 7.56 -13.68
N ARG A 238 -2.34 7.15 -12.92
CA ARG A 238 -2.17 6.55 -11.59
C ARG A 238 -1.92 5.05 -11.71
N HIS A 239 -1.44 4.43 -10.64
CA HIS A 239 -1.10 3.00 -10.59
C HIS A 239 -2.28 2.06 -10.95
N ASN A 240 -3.52 2.54 -10.84
CA ASN A 240 -4.73 1.82 -11.25
C ASN A 240 -5.13 2.08 -12.71
N LYS A 241 -4.23 2.61 -13.53
CA LYS A 241 -4.43 2.94 -14.96
C LYS A 241 -5.48 4.02 -15.25
N LYS A 242 -6.01 4.69 -14.22
CA LYS A 242 -6.92 5.85 -14.38
C LYS A 242 -6.11 7.14 -14.51
N THR A 243 -6.64 8.10 -15.24
CA THR A 243 -6.01 9.42 -15.39
C THR A 243 -5.92 10.17 -14.05
N LEU A 244 -4.91 11.01 -13.92
CA LEU A 244 -4.74 11.92 -12.80
C LEU A 244 -5.80 13.02 -12.83
N ASP A 245 -6.07 13.61 -13.99
CA ASP A 245 -6.97 14.76 -14.16
C ASP A 245 -8.38 14.47 -13.67
N ALA A 246 -8.93 13.30 -14.04
CA ALA A 246 -10.24 12.87 -13.55
C ALA A 246 -10.27 12.76 -12.03
N TYR A 247 -9.20 12.22 -11.43
CA TYR A 247 -9.12 12.09 -9.98
C TYR A 247 -9.05 13.44 -9.27
N ILE A 248 -8.25 14.39 -9.77
CA ILE A 248 -8.16 15.74 -9.20
C ILE A 248 -9.52 16.44 -9.30
N LYS A 249 -10.18 16.35 -10.45
CA LYS A 249 -11.52 16.91 -10.67
C LYS A 249 -12.55 16.33 -9.69
N ASP A 250 -12.58 15.01 -9.52
CA ASP A 250 -13.53 14.31 -8.62
C ASP A 250 -13.36 14.71 -7.15
N HIS A 251 -12.20 15.22 -6.75
CA HIS A 251 -11.89 15.62 -5.38
C HIS A 251 -11.71 17.13 -5.22
N THR A 252 -11.97 17.91 -6.26
CA THR A 252 -11.93 19.37 -6.19
C THR A 252 -13.19 19.88 -5.51
N LYS A 253 -13.02 20.69 -4.46
CA LYS A 253 -14.14 21.29 -3.70
C LYS A 253 -13.82 22.77 -3.44
N PRO A 254 -14.84 23.63 -3.30
CA PRO A 254 -14.66 24.99 -2.81
C PRO A 254 -14.01 24.99 -1.43
N PHE A 255 -12.99 25.82 -1.25
CA PHE A 255 -12.25 26.00 0.00
C PHE A 255 -12.20 27.47 0.38
N LYS A 256 -12.31 27.73 1.69
CA LYS A 256 -12.17 29.05 2.28
C LYS A 256 -11.25 28.92 3.50
N LYS A 257 -10.10 29.60 3.48
CA LYS A 257 -9.10 29.51 4.56
C LYS A 257 -9.64 30.06 5.89
N ASP A 258 -10.37 31.17 5.80
CA ASP A 258 -10.96 31.87 6.94
C ASP A 258 -12.24 32.62 6.50
N THR A 259 -12.89 33.34 7.41
CA THR A 259 -14.13 34.07 7.12
C THR A 259 -13.99 35.21 6.13
N TYR A 260 -12.78 35.71 5.88
CA TYR A 260 -12.49 36.89 5.07
C TYR A 260 -11.85 36.55 3.70
N SER A 261 -11.21 35.39 3.58
CA SER A 261 -10.60 34.91 2.34
C SER A 261 -11.64 34.67 1.24
N GLN A 262 -11.32 35.02 -0.01
CA GLN A 262 -12.16 34.64 -1.15
C GLN A 262 -12.19 33.12 -1.32
N PRO A 263 -13.36 32.50 -1.54
CA PRO A 263 -13.44 31.09 -1.87
C PRO A 263 -12.62 30.79 -3.13
N HIS A 264 -11.88 29.69 -3.10
CA HIS A 264 -11.17 29.16 -4.26
C HIS A 264 -11.23 27.65 -4.25
N ASP A 265 -11.05 27.03 -5.40
CA ASP A 265 -11.05 25.58 -5.50
C ASP A 265 -9.75 24.97 -5.00
N ARG A 266 -9.88 23.83 -4.31
CA ARG A 266 -8.76 23.04 -3.82
C ARG A 266 -9.04 21.56 -4.00
N ASN A 267 -8.01 20.75 -4.24
CA ASN A 267 -8.13 19.30 -4.20
C ASN A 267 -8.15 18.79 -2.75
N PHE A 268 -9.28 18.21 -2.33
CA PHE A 268 -9.48 17.65 -0.98
C PHE A 268 -9.09 16.18 -0.86
N SER A 269 -8.53 15.56 -1.91
CA SER A 269 -8.26 14.13 -1.90
C SER A 269 -7.35 13.66 -0.76
N ILE A 270 -6.43 14.51 -0.26
CA ILE A 270 -5.62 14.17 0.91
C ILE A 270 -6.45 14.19 2.21
N ILE A 271 -7.39 15.12 2.36
CA ILE A 271 -8.27 15.21 3.53
C ILE A 271 -9.20 13.99 3.59
N ASP A 272 -9.84 13.66 2.47
CA ASP A 272 -10.70 12.47 2.35
C ASP A 272 -9.90 11.19 2.65
N LYS A 273 -8.62 11.19 2.26
CA LYS A 273 -7.68 10.09 2.51
C LYS A 273 -7.25 9.98 3.97
N ILE A 274 -7.03 11.09 4.67
CA ILE A 274 -6.69 11.13 6.11
C ILE A 274 -7.78 10.47 6.93
N ALA A 275 -9.05 10.85 6.72
CA ALA A 275 -10.18 10.26 7.45
C ALA A 275 -10.21 8.73 7.27
N LYS A 276 -9.99 8.26 6.03
CA LYS A 276 -9.92 6.84 5.72
C LYS A 276 -8.71 6.16 6.37
N ILE A 277 -7.55 6.80 6.42
CA ILE A 277 -6.35 6.24 7.08
C ILE A 277 -6.62 6.09 8.57
N LYS A 278 -7.05 7.17 9.25
CA LYS A 278 -7.34 7.17 10.68
C LYS A 278 -8.33 6.06 11.06
N MET A 279 -9.46 5.97 10.37
CA MET A 279 -10.46 4.92 10.60
C MET A 279 -9.87 3.51 10.45
N ASN A 280 -9.10 3.25 9.39
CA ASN A 280 -8.53 1.92 9.17
C ASN A 280 -7.42 1.58 10.18
N VAL A 281 -6.62 2.57 10.59
CA VAL A 281 -5.55 2.38 11.58
C VAL A 281 -6.14 2.16 12.97
N LEU A 282 -7.23 2.84 13.33
CA LEU A 282 -7.97 2.57 14.58
C LEU A 282 -8.54 1.15 14.60
N ALA A 283 -9.14 0.71 13.49
CA ALA A 283 -9.61 -0.67 13.34
C ALA A 283 -8.45 -1.68 13.35
N TYR A 284 -7.27 -1.30 12.85
CA TYR A 284 -6.08 -2.15 12.93
C TYR A 284 -5.57 -2.25 14.37
N LEU A 285 -5.48 -1.13 15.09
CA LEU A 285 -5.02 -1.07 16.48
C LEU A 285 -5.85 -1.96 17.42
N SER A 286 -7.17 -2.04 17.22
CA SER A 286 -8.01 -2.94 18.01
C SER A 286 -7.67 -4.42 17.80
N THR A 287 -7.05 -4.79 16.68
CA THR A 287 -6.61 -6.16 16.39
C THR A 287 -5.20 -6.48 16.87
N ILE A 288 -4.37 -5.46 17.14
CA ILE A 288 -2.94 -5.64 17.46
C ILE A 288 -2.53 -5.04 18.80
N ASN A 289 -3.47 -4.79 19.73
CA ASN A 289 -3.20 -4.06 20.97
C ASN A 289 -1.97 -4.58 21.75
N HIS A 290 -1.78 -5.91 21.80
CA HIS A 290 -0.62 -6.53 22.47
C HIS A 290 0.70 -6.43 21.69
N ALA A 291 0.65 -6.16 20.38
CA ALA A 291 1.81 -6.07 19.50
C ALA A 291 2.29 -4.63 19.28
N VAL A 292 1.56 -3.60 19.75
CA VAL A 292 1.96 -2.19 19.59
C VAL A 292 3.34 -1.94 20.20
N THR A 293 3.59 -2.44 21.42
CA THR A 293 4.90 -2.31 22.06
C THR A 293 6.01 -2.92 21.20
N ALA A 294 5.78 -4.10 20.63
CA ALA A 294 6.75 -4.76 19.76
C ALA A 294 7.01 -3.96 18.48
N ILE A 295 5.99 -3.33 17.88
CA ILE A 295 6.18 -2.44 16.72
C ILE A 295 7.08 -1.25 17.09
N LEU A 296 6.82 -0.62 18.23
CA LEU A 296 7.59 0.54 18.68
C LEU A 296 9.03 0.17 19.05
N GLU A 297 9.24 -0.98 19.70
CA GLU A 297 10.55 -1.55 20.01
C GLU A 297 11.31 -1.94 18.76
N ASN A 298 10.65 -2.57 17.78
CA ASN A 298 11.27 -2.94 16.51
C ASN A 298 11.72 -1.71 15.73
N ARG A 299 10.92 -0.64 15.73
CA ARG A 299 11.32 0.65 15.14
C ARG A 299 12.56 1.23 15.81
N LYS A 300 12.66 1.19 17.14
CA LYS A 300 13.89 1.64 17.85
C LYS A 300 15.10 0.77 17.50
N ASN A 301 14.86 -0.49 17.15
CA ASN A 301 15.86 -1.45 16.71
C ASN A 301 15.98 -1.52 15.19
N TYR A 302 15.86 -0.40 14.47
CA TYR A 302 15.96 -0.36 13.01
C TYR A 302 17.27 -0.97 12.49
N THR A 303 18.37 -0.94 13.26
CA THR A 303 19.61 -1.66 12.95
C THR A 303 19.36 -3.15 12.76
N LYS A 304 18.60 -3.78 13.66
CA LYS A 304 18.25 -5.21 13.56
C LYS A 304 17.38 -5.48 12.34
N GLU A 305 16.45 -4.58 12.02
CA GLU A 305 15.61 -4.71 10.82
C GLU A 305 16.42 -4.52 9.53
N LEU A 306 17.33 -3.55 9.49
CA LEU A 306 18.23 -3.30 8.38
C LEU A 306 19.16 -4.51 8.16
N LEU A 307 19.75 -5.06 9.23
CA LEU A 307 20.54 -6.30 9.17
C LEU A 307 19.68 -7.52 8.80
N ALA A 308 18.40 -7.53 9.16
CA ALA A 308 17.47 -8.59 8.73
C ALA A 308 17.18 -8.53 7.23
N LEU A 309 17.19 -7.34 6.62
CA LEU A 309 17.09 -7.20 5.15
C LEU A 309 18.29 -7.80 4.43
N GLN A 310 19.52 -7.72 4.98
CA GLN A 310 20.70 -8.38 4.41
C GLN A 310 20.48 -9.89 4.23
N LYS A 311 19.82 -10.52 5.21
CA LYS A 311 19.57 -11.98 5.21
C LYS A 311 18.44 -12.40 4.28
N ARG A 312 17.56 -11.47 3.88
CA ARG A 312 16.47 -11.73 2.94
C ARG A 312 17.02 -11.64 1.53
N SER A 313 17.77 -12.66 1.12
CA SER A 313 18.16 -12.84 -0.27
C SER A 313 16.92 -12.99 -1.15
N PRO A 314 16.74 -12.21 -2.22
CA PRO A 314 15.75 -12.50 -3.23
C PRO A 314 16.28 -13.64 -4.10
N SER A 315 16.14 -14.89 -3.65
CA SER A 315 16.16 -16.01 -4.57
C SER A 315 14.79 -16.08 -5.23
N ALA A 316 14.74 -15.85 -6.55
CA ALA A 316 13.62 -16.07 -7.46
C ALA A 316 12.44 -15.06 -7.40
N LEU A 317 12.68 -13.87 -7.97
CA LEU A 317 11.75 -13.39 -8.99
C LEU A 317 12.26 -13.97 -10.32
N ASP A 318 11.68 -15.10 -10.71
CA ASP A 318 11.97 -15.78 -11.98
C ASP A 318 11.78 -14.83 -13.16
N THR A 319 12.91 -14.34 -13.68
CA THR A 319 13.15 -14.22 -15.12
C THR A 319 12.90 -15.57 -15.77
N LYS A 320 11.66 -15.82 -16.21
CA LYS A 320 11.38 -16.78 -17.28
C LYS A 320 12.01 -16.25 -18.57
N GLU A 321 13.30 -16.50 -18.75
CA GLU A 321 14.03 -16.66 -20.02
C GLU A 321 15.55 -16.55 -19.78
N ALA A 322 16.16 -17.59 -19.19
CA ALA A 322 17.58 -17.88 -19.42
C ALA A 322 17.93 -19.31 -19.02
N LYS A 323 18.13 -20.14 -20.05
CA LYS A 323 18.99 -21.34 -20.11
C LYS A 323 18.63 -22.57 -19.27
N LYS A 324 18.04 -23.53 -20.00
CA LYS A 324 18.30 -24.97 -19.94
C LYS A 324 19.80 -25.31 -19.79
N THR A 325 20.04 -26.50 -19.23
CA THR A 325 21.30 -27.30 -19.11
C THR A 325 22.34 -26.74 -18.14
N ALA A 326 22.95 -27.50 -17.22
CA ALA A 326 22.95 -28.92 -16.86
C ALA A 326 23.40 -29.02 -15.37
N GLY A 327 22.91 -29.93 -14.54
CA GLY A 327 23.54 -31.24 -14.29
C GLY A 327 23.86 -31.39 -12.78
N GLN A 328 23.60 -32.58 -12.23
CA GLN A 328 23.77 -33.07 -10.84
C GLN A 328 25.19 -32.83 -10.25
N GLU A 329 25.48 -32.88 -8.94
CA GLU A 329 25.08 -33.83 -7.89
C GLU A 329 25.56 -33.33 -6.49
N GLU A 330 24.87 -33.75 -5.42
CA GLU A 330 25.29 -34.10 -4.03
C GLU A 330 26.44 -33.34 -3.30
N THR A 331 26.46 -33.07 -1.99
CA THR A 331 25.78 -33.49 -0.75
C THR A 331 26.18 -32.48 0.35
N SER A 332 25.33 -32.24 1.36
CA SER A 332 25.76 -32.08 2.76
C SER A 332 24.56 -31.81 3.67
N SER A 333 24.23 -32.83 4.48
CA SER A 333 23.39 -32.70 5.65
C SER A 333 24.19 -32.08 6.80
N LYS A 334 23.65 -31.05 7.44
CA LYS A 334 23.36 -31.01 8.89
C LYS A 334 23.07 -29.57 9.34
N SER A 335 22.05 -29.44 10.18
CA SER A 335 21.63 -28.24 10.91
C SER A 335 20.50 -27.42 10.27
N GLN A 336 19.32 -28.03 10.15
CA GLN A 336 18.05 -27.29 10.12
C GLN A 336 17.06 -27.99 11.04
N LYS A 337 17.08 -27.59 12.31
CA LYS A 337 15.92 -27.73 13.18
C LYS A 337 15.55 -26.32 13.67
N ALA A 338 14.26 -26.03 13.52
CA ALA A 338 13.53 -24.85 14.00
C ALA A 338 13.63 -23.57 13.15
N ILE A 339 12.92 -23.55 12.00
CA ILE A 339 11.70 -22.73 11.81
C ILE A 339 10.79 -23.51 10.85
N GLU A 340 10.01 -24.47 11.35
CA GLU A 340 8.86 -24.97 10.57
C GLU A 340 7.78 -23.89 10.61
N LEU A 341 7.87 -22.95 9.69
CA LEU A 341 6.76 -22.07 9.36
C LEU A 341 5.63 -22.96 8.83
N ASP A 342 4.46 -22.89 9.47
CA ASP A 342 3.27 -23.68 9.10
C ASP A 342 2.83 -23.33 7.67
N TYR A 343 3.33 -24.09 6.69
CA TYR A 343 3.17 -23.80 5.26
C TYR A 343 1.70 -23.75 4.83
N LEU A 344 0.81 -24.42 5.55
CA LEU A 344 -0.64 -24.32 5.30
C LEU A 344 -1.16 -22.92 5.57
N THR A 345 -0.62 -22.24 6.59
CA THR A 345 -1.03 -20.87 6.93
C THR A 345 -0.46 -19.82 5.98
N SER A 346 0.64 -20.12 5.29
CA SER A 346 1.27 -19.24 4.30
C SER A 346 0.84 -19.51 2.86
N LEU A 347 0.10 -20.59 2.60
CA LEU A 347 -0.43 -20.93 1.28
C LEU A 347 -1.39 -19.83 0.79
N PRO A 348 -1.13 -19.18 -0.36
CA PRO A 348 -1.95 -18.08 -0.86
C PRO A 348 -3.44 -18.43 -1.00
N ALA A 349 -3.76 -19.65 -1.44
CA ALA A 349 -5.14 -20.11 -1.56
C ALA A 349 -5.83 -20.30 -0.19
N MET A 350 -5.09 -20.72 0.85
CA MET A 350 -5.61 -20.82 2.21
C MET A 350 -5.89 -19.43 2.81
N ILE A 351 -5.04 -18.44 2.51
CA ILE A 351 -5.26 -17.04 2.89
C ILE A 351 -6.54 -16.51 2.24
N ARG A 352 -6.69 -16.71 0.91
CA ARG A 352 -7.90 -16.28 0.18
C ARG A 352 -9.17 -16.96 0.69
N LEU A 353 -9.11 -18.25 1.01
CA LEU A 353 -10.23 -18.98 1.62
C LEU A 353 -10.66 -18.33 2.95
N LYS A 354 -9.71 -18.05 3.86
CA LYS A 354 -10.00 -17.39 5.14
C LYS A 354 -10.59 -16.00 4.94
N GLU A 355 -10.10 -15.24 3.96
CA GLU A 355 -10.66 -13.92 3.62
C GLU A 355 -12.10 -14.03 3.08
N ALA A 356 -12.39 -15.02 2.24
CA ALA A 356 -13.74 -15.27 1.72
C ALA A 356 -14.73 -15.65 2.83
N ILE A 357 -14.31 -16.49 3.79
CA ILE A 357 -15.13 -16.86 4.96
C ILE A 357 -15.37 -15.64 5.85
N SER A 358 -14.35 -14.83 6.12
CA SER A 358 -14.48 -13.58 6.88
C SER A 358 -15.47 -12.61 6.21
N ALA A 359 -15.43 -12.48 4.88
CA ALA A 359 -16.35 -11.65 4.13
C ALA A 359 -17.82 -12.13 4.21
N LEU A 360 -18.05 -13.44 4.34
CA LEU A 360 -19.37 -14.02 4.61
C LEU A 360 -19.83 -13.71 6.03
N LYS A 361 -18.94 -13.80 7.03
CA LYS A 361 -19.24 -13.44 8.42
C LYS A 361 -19.64 -11.98 8.55
N THR A 362 -18.88 -11.06 7.96
CA THR A 362 -19.21 -9.62 7.92
C THR A 362 -20.56 -9.38 7.23
N HIS A 363 -20.85 -10.10 6.14
CA HIS A 363 -22.15 -10.02 5.49
C HIS A 363 -23.30 -10.41 6.43
N GLY A 364 -23.13 -11.50 7.17
CA GLY A 364 -24.13 -11.95 8.13
C GLY A 364 -24.38 -10.93 9.24
N ILE A 365 -23.35 -10.19 9.67
CA ILE A 365 -23.49 -9.08 10.64
C ILE A 365 -24.29 -7.92 10.03
N GLU A 366 -24.05 -7.59 8.75
CA GLU A 366 -24.79 -6.54 8.05
C GLU A 366 -26.26 -6.93 7.85
N VAL A 367 -26.52 -8.14 7.34
CA VAL A 367 -27.89 -8.64 7.09
C VAL A 367 -28.67 -8.77 8.39
N ALA A 368 -28.04 -9.13 9.52
CA ALA A 368 -28.71 -9.24 10.81
C ALA A 368 -29.36 -7.92 11.27
N LYS A 369 -28.92 -6.77 10.74
CA LYS A 369 -29.53 -5.46 11.04
C LYS A 369 -30.89 -5.28 10.39
N GLU A 370 -31.16 -5.99 9.29
CA GLU A 370 -32.38 -5.89 8.50
C GLU A 370 -33.26 -7.14 8.66
N ASP A 371 -32.63 -8.31 8.79
CA ASP A 371 -33.25 -9.63 8.93
C ASP A 371 -32.35 -10.49 9.83
N GLU A 372 -32.64 -10.46 11.14
CA GLU A 372 -31.85 -11.12 12.18
C GLU A 372 -31.67 -12.62 11.92
N GLU A 373 -32.73 -13.31 11.52
CA GLU A 373 -32.70 -14.77 11.29
C GLU A 373 -31.75 -15.12 10.13
N LYS A 374 -31.85 -14.41 9.00
CA LYS A 374 -30.96 -14.64 7.85
C LYS A 374 -29.52 -14.25 8.14
N GLY A 375 -29.32 -13.15 8.85
CA GLY A 375 -28.00 -12.70 9.28
C GLY A 375 -27.31 -13.73 10.17
N LEU A 376 -28.04 -14.25 11.18
CA LEU A 376 -27.53 -15.26 12.10
C LEU A 376 -27.22 -16.59 11.39
N LYS A 377 -28.04 -16.99 10.41
CA LYS A 377 -27.75 -18.17 9.57
C LYS A 377 -26.44 -18.02 8.78
N ALA A 378 -26.16 -16.84 8.23
CA ALA A 378 -24.91 -16.58 7.50
C ALA A 378 -23.69 -16.54 8.44
N GLN A 379 -23.83 -15.97 9.64
CA GLN A 379 -22.77 -15.95 10.65
C GLN A 379 -22.41 -17.37 11.13
N LYS A 380 -23.41 -18.17 11.52
CA LYS A 380 -23.21 -19.57 11.94
C LYS A 380 -22.55 -20.44 10.87
N LEU A 381 -22.90 -20.21 9.60
CA LEU A 381 -22.26 -20.91 8.49
C LEU A 381 -20.78 -20.51 8.36
N ALA A 382 -20.46 -19.21 8.45
CA ALA A 382 -19.08 -18.75 8.41
C ALA A 382 -18.25 -19.33 9.57
N GLU A 383 -18.79 -19.37 10.78
CA GLU A 383 -18.13 -19.95 11.96
C GLU A 383 -17.81 -21.44 11.79
N LYS A 384 -18.75 -22.24 11.27
CA LYS A 384 -18.50 -23.66 10.97
C LYS A 384 -17.39 -23.86 9.93
N LEU A 385 -17.31 -22.98 8.94
CA LEU A 385 -16.26 -23.00 7.92
C LEU A 385 -14.91 -22.58 8.51
N GLU A 386 -14.86 -21.55 9.36
CA GLU A 386 -13.66 -21.14 10.11
C GLU A 386 -13.13 -22.29 10.97
N GLU A 387 -14.02 -22.95 11.71
CA GLU A 387 -13.70 -24.11 12.55
C GLU A 387 -13.14 -25.28 11.72
N SER A 388 -13.76 -25.59 10.57
CA SER A 388 -13.29 -26.64 9.67
C SER A 388 -11.90 -26.36 9.12
N VAL A 389 -11.60 -25.10 8.74
CA VAL A 389 -10.25 -24.68 8.32
C VAL A 389 -9.25 -24.81 9.48
N ALA A 390 -9.64 -24.39 10.69
CA ALA A 390 -8.78 -24.45 11.86
C ALA A 390 -8.43 -25.90 12.26
N ILE A 391 -9.41 -26.80 12.24
CA ILE A 391 -9.22 -28.23 12.48
C ILE A 391 -8.25 -28.79 11.43
N PHE A 392 -8.48 -28.51 10.15
CA PHE A 392 -7.63 -29.01 9.08
C PHE A 392 -6.17 -28.55 9.20
N ILE A 393 -5.93 -27.26 9.49
CA ILE A 393 -4.57 -26.73 9.71
C ILE A 393 -3.93 -27.43 10.92
N THR A 394 -4.66 -27.53 12.03
CA THR A 394 -4.13 -28.10 13.27
C THR A 394 -3.80 -29.59 13.13
N SER A 395 -4.69 -30.37 12.50
CA SER A 395 -4.51 -31.82 12.28
C SER A 395 -3.42 -32.17 11.27
N ASN A 396 -2.91 -31.19 10.52
CA ASN A 396 -1.83 -31.38 9.54
C ASN A 396 -0.57 -30.57 9.87
N LYS A 397 -0.53 -29.94 11.04
CA LYS A 397 0.64 -29.21 11.51
C LYS A 397 1.84 -30.15 11.65
N GLY A 398 2.94 -29.81 10.99
CA GLY A 398 4.18 -30.60 10.99
C GLY A 398 4.14 -31.84 10.09
N LYS A 399 3.05 -32.09 9.34
CA LYS A 399 3.03 -33.18 8.36
C LYS A 399 3.75 -32.77 7.07
N PRO A 400 4.55 -33.68 6.48
CA PRO A 400 5.07 -33.50 5.13
C PRO A 400 3.95 -33.19 4.14
N LYS A 401 4.24 -32.35 3.14
CA LYS A 401 3.30 -31.95 2.08
C LYS A 401 2.63 -33.12 1.37
N ALA A 402 3.36 -34.22 1.18
CA ALA A 402 2.86 -35.44 0.54
C ALA A 402 1.82 -36.19 1.38
N GLU A 403 1.76 -35.96 2.70
CA GLU A 403 0.83 -36.64 3.62
C GLU A 403 -0.45 -35.84 3.88
N ILE A 404 -0.57 -34.63 3.33
CA ILE A 404 -1.80 -33.85 3.47
C ILE A 404 -2.81 -34.26 2.41
N ASP A 405 -3.88 -34.90 2.87
CA ASP A 405 -5.03 -35.23 2.06
C ASP A 405 -5.98 -34.03 1.90
N LEU A 406 -5.64 -33.18 0.93
CA LEU A 406 -6.41 -32.00 0.57
C LEU A 406 -7.77 -32.37 -0.04
N ASP A 407 -7.86 -33.50 -0.74
CA ASP A 407 -9.08 -33.93 -1.42
C ASP A 407 -10.15 -34.40 -0.43
N THR A 408 -9.75 -35.13 0.61
CA THR A 408 -10.65 -35.49 1.72
C THR A 408 -11.13 -34.25 2.45
N PHE A 409 -10.26 -33.26 2.69
CA PHE A 409 -10.67 -31.98 3.25
C PHE A 409 -11.69 -31.28 2.36
N LYS A 410 -11.44 -31.11 1.07
CA LYS A 410 -12.39 -30.47 0.13
C LYS A 410 -13.75 -31.18 0.11
N LYS A 411 -13.76 -32.52 0.14
CA LYS A 411 -14.99 -33.32 0.18
C LYS A 411 -15.75 -33.15 1.51
N GLY A 412 -15.05 -33.03 2.63
CA GLY A 412 -15.64 -32.86 3.96
C GLY A 412 -15.90 -31.40 4.36
N PHE A 413 -15.41 -30.42 3.59
CA PHE A 413 -15.41 -29.01 3.98
C PHE A 413 -16.79 -28.38 4.05
N PHE A 414 -17.73 -28.88 3.25
CA PHE A 414 -19.10 -28.39 3.32
C PHE A 414 -19.82 -29.11 4.46
N PRO A 415 -20.29 -28.40 5.49
CA PRO A 415 -21.19 -29.00 6.45
C PRO A 415 -22.38 -29.58 5.68
N GLN A 416 -22.88 -30.74 6.12
CA GLN A 416 -24.16 -31.31 5.66
C GLN A 416 -25.32 -30.42 6.14
N ASP A 417 -25.28 -29.15 5.77
CA ASP A 417 -26.25 -28.15 6.14
C ASP A 417 -27.50 -28.41 5.30
N ILE A 418 -28.52 -28.94 5.97
CA ILE A 418 -29.81 -29.30 5.39
C ILE A 418 -30.42 -28.08 4.67
N ASP A 419 -30.23 -26.87 5.20
CA ASP A 419 -30.75 -25.64 4.60
C ASP A 419 -30.08 -25.33 3.24
N MET A 420 -28.76 -25.56 3.11
CA MET A 420 -28.05 -25.36 1.84
C MET A 420 -28.34 -26.49 0.84
N SER A 421 -28.57 -27.71 1.33
CA SER A 421 -28.99 -28.85 0.51
C SER A 421 -30.38 -28.61 -0.09
N ASP A 422 -31.33 -28.15 0.72
CA ASP A 422 -32.69 -27.85 0.27
C ASP A 422 -32.75 -26.60 -0.61
N HIS A 423 -31.90 -25.60 -0.36
CA HIS A 423 -31.73 -24.46 -1.27
C HIS A 423 -31.15 -24.88 -2.63
N ARG A 424 -30.16 -25.79 -2.67
CA ARG A 424 -29.61 -26.37 -3.92
C ARG A 424 -30.64 -27.23 -4.66
N LYS A 425 -31.52 -27.95 -3.96
CA LYS A 425 -32.63 -28.70 -4.57
C LYS A 425 -33.65 -27.77 -5.23
N PHE A 426 -34.02 -26.67 -4.59
CA PHE A 426 -34.88 -25.63 -5.17
C PHE A 426 -34.27 -25.01 -6.44
N TRP A 427 -32.95 -24.87 -6.49
CA TRP A 427 -32.22 -24.32 -7.64
C TRP A 427 -32.08 -25.26 -8.84
N LYS A 428 -32.00 -26.59 -8.64
CA LYS A 428 -32.06 -27.55 -9.76
C LYS A 428 -33.36 -27.41 -10.55
N VAL A 429 -34.47 -27.07 -9.86
CA VAL A 429 -35.76 -26.75 -10.50
C VAL A 429 -35.69 -25.40 -11.22
N GLY A 430 -34.99 -24.42 -10.67
CA GLY A 430 -34.75 -23.11 -11.32
C GLY A 430 -33.93 -23.18 -12.61
N LEU A 431 -32.86 -23.96 -12.63
CA LEU A 431 -32.03 -24.21 -13.82
C LEU A 431 -32.79 -24.97 -14.92
N ALA A 432 -33.65 -25.94 -14.52
CA ALA A 432 -34.54 -26.63 -15.46
C ALA A 432 -35.55 -25.65 -16.09
N ASN A 433 -36.09 -24.70 -15.31
CA ASN A 433 -36.99 -23.66 -15.80
C ASN A 433 -36.29 -22.61 -16.67
N ALA A 434 -35.02 -22.29 -16.39
CA ALA A 434 -34.21 -21.43 -17.26
C ALA A 434 -33.89 -22.11 -18.61
N ALA A 435 -33.66 -23.44 -18.60
CA ALA A 435 -33.52 -24.24 -19.82
C ALA A 435 -34.84 -24.38 -20.61
N ILE A 436 -36.00 -24.36 -19.94
CA ILE A 436 -37.30 -24.26 -20.63
C ILE A 436 -37.47 -22.86 -21.24
N GLY A 437 -36.96 -21.81 -20.58
CA GLY A 437 -36.94 -20.43 -21.08
C GLY A 437 -36.18 -20.21 -22.38
N SER A 438 -35.23 -21.08 -22.74
CA SER A 438 -34.51 -21.03 -24.02
C SER A 438 -35.26 -21.68 -25.18
N THR A 439 -36.42 -22.29 -24.93
CA THR A 439 -37.33 -22.76 -25.98
C THR A 439 -38.26 -21.64 -26.44
N ILE A 440 -38.75 -21.69 -27.68
CA ILE A 440 -39.62 -20.65 -28.27
C ILE A 440 -40.88 -20.40 -27.42
N VAL A 441 -41.42 -21.46 -26.80
CA VAL A 441 -42.57 -21.36 -25.89
C VAL A 441 -42.18 -20.66 -24.57
N GLY A 442 -40.99 -20.95 -24.04
CA GLY A 442 -40.44 -20.29 -22.86
C GLY A 442 -40.18 -18.79 -23.06
N ALA A 443 -39.62 -18.42 -24.21
CA ALA A 443 -39.40 -17.02 -24.58
C ALA A 443 -40.72 -16.23 -24.69
N PHE A 444 -41.78 -16.87 -25.21
CA PHE A 444 -43.10 -16.25 -25.33
C PHE A 444 -43.77 -16.02 -23.97
N ILE A 445 -43.67 -16.98 -23.04
CA ILE A 445 -44.16 -16.83 -21.66
C ILE A 445 -43.39 -15.74 -20.91
N LEU A 446 -42.07 -15.63 -21.13
CA LEU A 446 -41.24 -14.58 -20.56
C LEU A 446 -41.64 -13.19 -21.08
N LEU A 447 -41.94 -13.06 -22.37
CA LEU A 447 -42.40 -11.81 -22.97
C LEU A 447 -43.74 -11.35 -22.36
N ILE A 448 -44.72 -12.26 -22.23
CA ILE A 448 -46.03 -11.97 -21.63
C ILE A 448 -45.89 -11.51 -20.18
N LYS A 449 -45.04 -12.19 -19.38
CA LYS A 449 -44.81 -11.80 -17.99
C LYS A 449 -44.07 -10.47 -17.83
N THR A 450 -43.12 -10.18 -18.72
CA THR A 450 -42.38 -8.90 -18.71
C THR A 450 -43.32 -7.74 -19.05
N LEU A 451 -44.21 -7.93 -20.02
CA LEU A 451 -45.26 -6.96 -20.32
C LEU A 451 -46.23 -6.80 -19.14
N ALA A 452 -46.60 -7.90 -18.47
CA ALA A 452 -47.45 -7.86 -17.29
C ALA A 452 -46.80 -7.11 -16.10
N SER A 453 -45.49 -7.22 -15.88
CA SER A 453 -44.79 -6.47 -14.82
C SER A 453 -44.65 -4.98 -15.11
N VAL A 454 -44.58 -4.60 -16.39
CA VAL A 454 -44.62 -3.19 -16.81
C VAL A 454 -46.01 -2.59 -16.56
N CYS A 455 -47.07 -3.36 -16.78
CA CYS A 455 -48.44 -2.91 -16.57
C CYS A 455 -48.90 -2.98 -15.09
N ASN A 456 -48.29 -3.83 -14.26
CA ASN A 456 -48.60 -3.93 -12.84
C ASN A 456 -47.31 -4.04 -12.00
N PRO A 457 -46.86 -2.95 -11.37
CA PRO A 457 -45.58 -2.91 -10.64
C PRO A 457 -45.56 -3.77 -9.36
N LYS A 458 -46.69 -4.39 -8.97
CA LYS A 458 -46.73 -5.39 -7.90
C LYS A 458 -46.29 -6.79 -8.36
N ILE A 459 -46.17 -7.02 -9.66
CA ILE A 459 -45.66 -8.28 -10.22
C ILE A 459 -44.13 -8.16 -10.28
N SER A 460 -43.46 -8.92 -9.42
CA SER A 460 -41.99 -8.90 -9.26
C SER A 460 -41.26 -9.17 -10.61
N PRO A 461 -40.24 -8.37 -10.97
CA PRO A 461 -39.49 -8.58 -12.21
C PRO A 461 -38.71 -9.90 -12.17
N LEU A 462 -38.58 -10.52 -13.35
CA LEU A 462 -38.13 -11.89 -13.58
C LEU A 462 -36.69 -12.19 -13.07
N PHE A 463 -36.60 -13.38 -12.45
CA PHE A 463 -35.45 -14.16 -11.97
C PHE A 463 -34.74 -13.71 -10.68
N PHE A 464 -34.59 -14.68 -9.78
CA PHE A 464 -33.86 -14.61 -8.52
C PHE A 464 -32.47 -14.04 -8.77
N PHE A 465 -32.27 -12.78 -8.39
CA PHE A 465 -30.93 -12.24 -8.24
C PHE A 465 -30.16 -13.18 -7.32
N GLN A 466 -29.04 -13.69 -7.82
CA GLN A 466 -28.07 -14.41 -7.00
C GLN A 466 -27.86 -13.60 -5.73
N THR A 467 -28.25 -14.16 -4.59
CA THR A 467 -28.22 -13.38 -3.35
C THR A 467 -26.76 -13.02 -3.05
N GLN A 468 -26.51 -11.88 -2.41
CA GLN A 468 -25.14 -11.52 -2.01
C GLN A 468 -24.50 -12.62 -1.13
N ARG A 469 -25.32 -13.31 -0.33
CA ARG A 469 -24.94 -14.50 0.42
C ARG A 469 -24.45 -15.63 -0.49
N GLU A 470 -25.18 -15.91 -1.57
CA GLU A 470 -24.84 -16.96 -2.56
C GLU A 470 -23.57 -16.63 -3.33
N LYS A 471 -23.41 -15.38 -3.80
CA LYS A 471 -22.18 -14.94 -4.47
C LYS A 471 -20.96 -15.08 -3.56
N LYS A 472 -21.10 -14.74 -2.28
CA LYS A 472 -20.03 -14.90 -1.28
C LYS A 472 -19.74 -16.37 -0.99
N PHE A 473 -20.77 -17.22 -0.96
CA PHE A 473 -20.61 -18.67 -0.78
C PHE A 473 -19.94 -19.34 -1.99
N GLU A 474 -20.32 -18.98 -3.22
CA GLU A 474 -19.66 -19.46 -4.43
C GLU A 474 -18.19 -19.05 -4.50
N ASN A 475 -17.86 -17.84 -4.03
CA ASN A 475 -16.47 -17.43 -3.90
C ASN A 475 -15.68 -18.33 -2.93
N ILE A 476 -16.29 -18.75 -1.82
CA ILE A 476 -15.67 -19.74 -0.90
C ILE A 476 -15.47 -21.09 -1.60
N VAL A 477 -16.47 -21.56 -2.37
CA VAL A 477 -16.36 -22.81 -3.15
C VAL A 477 -15.24 -22.73 -4.20
N HIS A 478 -15.14 -21.59 -4.89
CA HIS A 478 -14.10 -21.34 -5.87
C HIS A 478 -12.71 -21.38 -5.23
N GLU A 479 -12.49 -20.61 -4.16
CA GLU A 479 -11.21 -20.58 -3.45
C GLU A 479 -10.84 -21.94 -2.82
N LEU A 480 -11.83 -22.71 -2.37
CA LEU A 480 -11.64 -24.07 -1.89
C LEU A 480 -11.16 -25.00 -3.03
N ASN A 481 -11.76 -24.90 -4.21
CA ASN A 481 -11.37 -25.72 -5.36
C ASN A 481 -9.96 -25.37 -5.86
N ASP A 482 -9.60 -24.08 -5.81
CA ASP A 482 -8.29 -23.54 -6.15
C ASP A 482 -7.20 -23.88 -5.14
N LEU A 483 -7.53 -24.42 -3.96
CA LEU A 483 -6.53 -25.00 -3.07
C LEU A 483 -5.82 -26.11 -3.83
N SER A 484 -4.57 -25.87 -4.16
CA SER A 484 -3.67 -26.90 -4.66
C SER A 484 -2.30 -26.62 -4.12
N PHE A 485 -1.49 -27.67 -4.14
CA PHE A 485 -0.12 -27.63 -3.69
C PHE A 485 0.87 -27.19 -4.79
N ASN A 486 0.36 -26.82 -5.96
CA ASN A 486 1.16 -26.51 -7.14
C ASN A 486 1.86 -25.15 -7.05
#